data_AF-A0A520J6V8-F1
#
_entry.id   AF-A0A520J6V8-F1
#
_cell.length_a   1.000
_cell.length_b   1.000
_cell.length_c   1.000
_cell.angle_alpha   90.00
_cell.angle_beta   90.00
_cell.angle_gamma   90.00
#
_symmetry.space_group_name_H-M   'P 1'
#
loop_
_entity.id
_entity.type
_entity.pdbx_description
1 polymer ?
#
loop_
_entity_poly.entity_id
_entity_poly.type
_entity_poly.pdbx_seq_one_letter_code
_entity_poly.pdbx_strand_id
1 'polypeptide(L)'
;MKQARKINVRFNNRQLSMEQTDVSPMDLLRQRLRARFPEIVSGSVSGGNQDFEINISEGTEAAPFMKAFDRFVKEYLEAYGDRETEYDFTINRGRELINILSYNSDRGYLVEVTMSGKSQSLFVVDVQGATGDYTVFNDDFETVGYMNMRDTNEVRTEPDYGEDRPFPNFSDSSLWEASNMELGYVLKEIVEQISAQLDEGEENFPGQDADGLPGH
;
A
#
# COMPACT_ATOMS: atom_id res chain seq x y z
N MET A 1 23.83 -71.76 -25.58
CA MET A 1 24.13 -70.38 -26.04
C MET A 1 22.79 -69.68 -26.30
N LYS A 2 22.54 -68.58 -25.58
CA LYS A 2 21.23 -67.90 -25.52
C LYS A 2 21.09 -66.91 -26.68
N GLN A 3 20.02 -67.02 -27.47
CA GLN A 3 19.65 -66.06 -28.52
C GLN A 3 18.78 -64.96 -27.89
N ALA A 4 19.29 -63.72 -27.85
CA ALA A 4 18.57 -62.55 -27.37
C ALA A 4 17.78 -61.90 -28.52
N ARG A 5 16.45 -61.77 -28.35
CA ARG A 5 15.57 -61.01 -29.25
C ARG A 5 15.66 -59.51 -28.89
N LYS A 6 16.06 -58.68 -29.86
CA LYS A 6 15.92 -57.21 -29.81
C LYS A 6 14.46 -56.84 -30.02
N ILE A 7 13.85 -56.17 -29.05
CA ILE A 7 12.55 -55.50 -29.20
C ILE A 7 12.82 -54.04 -29.56
N ASN A 8 12.43 -53.64 -30.77
CA ASN A 8 12.38 -52.24 -31.17
C ASN A 8 11.12 -51.61 -30.58
N VAL A 9 11.26 -50.82 -29.52
CA VAL A 9 10.19 -49.94 -29.05
C VAL A 9 10.29 -48.63 -29.82
N ARG A 10 9.39 -48.44 -30.79
CA ARG A 10 9.15 -47.13 -31.42
C ARG A 10 8.46 -46.24 -30.38
N PHE A 11 9.19 -45.28 -29.83
CA PHE A 11 8.58 -44.17 -29.10
C PHE A 11 7.89 -43.26 -30.11
N ASN A 12 6.56 -43.34 -30.17
CA ASN A 12 5.76 -42.32 -30.82
C ASN A 12 5.86 -41.04 -29.98
N ASN A 13 6.74 -40.12 -30.40
CA ASN A 13 6.67 -38.71 -30.03
C ASN A 13 5.36 -38.13 -30.59
N ARG A 14 4.27 -38.23 -29.82
CA ARG A 14 3.19 -37.23 -29.92
C ARG A 14 3.61 -36.06 -29.06
N GLN A 15 4.18 -35.05 -29.71
CA GLN A 15 4.23 -33.68 -29.22
C GLN A 15 2.83 -33.28 -28.77
N LEU A 16 2.59 -33.33 -27.46
CA LEU A 16 1.68 -32.39 -26.83
C LEU A 16 2.46 -31.08 -26.77
N SER A 17 2.26 -30.21 -27.75
CA SER A 17 2.55 -28.79 -27.61
C SER A 17 1.66 -28.29 -26.48
N MET A 18 2.15 -28.32 -25.23
CA MET A 18 1.67 -27.39 -24.23
C MET A 18 2.03 -26.02 -24.79
N GLU A 19 1.04 -25.29 -25.27
CA GLU A 19 1.11 -23.84 -25.31
C GLU A 19 1.50 -23.42 -23.89
N GLN A 20 2.79 -23.15 -23.67
CA GLN A 20 3.23 -22.37 -22.53
C GLN A 20 2.64 -20.99 -22.77
N THR A 21 1.41 -20.78 -22.27
CA THR A 21 0.90 -19.45 -22.01
C THR A 21 1.90 -18.85 -21.04
N ASP A 22 2.67 -17.88 -21.51
CA ASP A 22 3.60 -17.12 -20.68
C ASP A 22 2.75 -16.25 -19.76
N VAL A 23 2.29 -16.84 -18.66
CA VAL A 23 1.44 -16.16 -17.68
C VAL A 23 2.33 -15.21 -16.90
N SER A 24 2.01 -13.91 -16.90
CA SER A 24 2.79 -12.92 -16.19
C SER A 24 2.88 -13.30 -14.70
N PRO A 25 4.06 -13.18 -14.05
CA PRO A 25 4.18 -13.39 -12.62
C PRO A 25 3.15 -12.59 -11.81
N MET A 26 2.74 -11.41 -12.27
CA MET A 26 1.72 -10.61 -11.59
C MET A 26 0.32 -11.23 -11.69
N ASP A 27 -0.02 -11.90 -12.80
CA ASP A 27 -1.28 -12.65 -12.93
C ASP A 27 -1.35 -13.82 -11.94
N LEU A 28 -0.19 -14.33 -11.50
CA LEU A 28 -0.07 -15.40 -10.52
C LEU A 28 -0.06 -14.92 -9.07
N LEU A 29 0.13 -13.61 -8.81
CA LEU A 29 0.30 -13.10 -7.45
C LEU A 29 -0.88 -13.47 -6.55
N ARG A 30 -2.11 -13.30 -7.03
CA ARG A 30 -3.32 -13.70 -6.26
C ARG A 30 -3.33 -15.18 -5.90
N GLN A 31 -2.90 -16.05 -6.81
CA GLN A 31 -2.83 -17.50 -6.55
C GLN A 31 -1.76 -17.81 -5.50
N ARG A 32 -0.60 -17.15 -5.60
CA ARG A 32 0.50 -17.32 -4.66
C ARG A 32 0.15 -16.80 -3.26
N LEU A 33 -0.53 -15.65 -3.17
CA LEU A 33 -1.04 -15.13 -1.90
C LEU A 33 -1.96 -16.14 -1.21
N ARG A 34 -2.96 -16.68 -1.93
CA ARG A 34 -3.85 -17.72 -1.37
C ARG A 34 -3.13 -19.00 -0.99
N ALA A 35 -2.12 -19.40 -1.75
CA ALA A 35 -1.32 -20.60 -1.44
C ALA A 35 -0.42 -20.39 -0.22
N ARG A 36 0.06 -19.16 -0.01
CA ARG A 36 0.98 -18.80 1.08
C ARG A 36 0.26 -18.53 2.40
N PHE A 37 -0.90 -17.88 2.32
CA PHE A 37 -1.66 -17.39 3.46
C PHE A 37 -3.02 -18.09 3.54
N PRO A 38 -3.13 -19.19 4.32
CA PRO A 38 -4.40 -19.90 4.48
C PRO A 38 -5.50 -19.06 5.14
N GLU A 39 -5.14 -17.93 5.77
CA GLU A 39 -6.06 -16.96 6.35
C GLU A 39 -6.90 -16.23 5.29
N ILE A 40 -6.41 -16.16 4.04
CA ILE A 40 -7.11 -15.49 2.93
C ILE A 40 -8.26 -16.38 2.44
N VAL A 41 -9.49 -15.97 2.74
CA VAL A 41 -10.71 -16.69 2.37
C VAL A 41 -11.25 -16.28 1.00
N SER A 42 -11.06 -15.01 0.63
CA SER A 42 -11.47 -14.49 -0.69
C SER A 42 -10.64 -13.27 -1.06
N GLY A 43 -10.85 -12.79 -2.29
CA GLY A 43 -10.19 -11.59 -2.77
C GLY A 43 -10.39 -11.40 -4.26
N SER A 44 -10.15 -10.19 -4.74
CA SER A 44 -10.27 -9.77 -6.13
C SER A 44 -8.98 -9.07 -6.57
N VAL A 45 -8.81 -8.87 -7.87
CA VAL A 45 -7.71 -8.09 -8.43
C VAL A 45 -8.27 -7.28 -9.59
N SER A 46 -7.85 -6.02 -9.71
CA SER A 46 -8.24 -5.16 -10.83
C SER A 46 -7.61 -5.63 -12.14
N GLY A 47 -8.15 -5.17 -13.28
CA GLY A 47 -7.73 -5.63 -14.61
C GLY A 47 -6.26 -5.34 -14.97
N GLY A 48 -5.56 -4.51 -14.18
CA GLY A 48 -4.14 -4.18 -14.33
C GLY A 48 -3.22 -4.83 -13.30
N ASN A 49 -3.73 -5.67 -12.40
CA ASN A 49 -2.97 -6.20 -11.25
C ASN A 49 -2.36 -5.10 -10.37
N GLN A 50 -3.06 -3.98 -10.22
CA GLN A 50 -2.64 -2.84 -9.38
C GLN A 50 -3.36 -2.87 -8.04
N ASP A 51 -4.66 -3.16 -8.04
CA ASP A 51 -5.50 -3.14 -6.84
C ASP A 51 -5.90 -4.56 -6.46
N PHE A 52 -5.59 -4.94 -5.22
CA PHE A 52 -5.89 -6.25 -4.67
C PHE A 52 -6.79 -6.10 -3.45
N GLU A 53 -8.02 -6.58 -3.56
CA GLU A 53 -8.86 -6.76 -2.38
C GLU A 53 -8.59 -8.13 -1.77
N ILE A 54 -8.19 -8.17 -0.50
CA ILE A 54 -7.90 -9.38 0.24
C ILE A 54 -8.85 -9.48 1.41
N ASN A 55 -9.56 -10.60 1.55
CA ASN A 55 -10.43 -10.85 2.69
C ASN A 55 -9.85 -11.99 3.52
N ILE A 56 -9.59 -11.72 4.80
CA ILE A 56 -9.08 -12.69 5.76
C ILE A 56 -10.20 -13.24 6.65
N SER A 57 -9.98 -14.42 7.22
CA SER A 57 -10.94 -15.05 8.14
C SER A 57 -11.13 -14.23 9.42
N GLU A 58 -12.34 -14.23 10.00
CA GLU A 58 -12.69 -13.46 11.20
C GLU A 58 -11.81 -13.78 12.43
N GLY A 59 -11.27 -15.00 12.51
CA GLY A 59 -10.38 -15.42 13.60
C GLY A 59 -8.91 -15.03 13.42
N THR A 60 -8.58 -14.30 12.35
CA THR A 60 -7.18 -13.94 12.05
C THR A 60 -6.71 -12.79 12.94
N GLU A 61 -5.58 -12.97 13.61
CA GLU A 61 -4.85 -11.90 14.29
C GLU A 61 -4.19 -10.99 13.25
N ALA A 62 -4.55 -9.70 13.26
CA ALA A 62 -4.16 -8.76 12.21
C ALA A 62 -2.65 -8.56 12.13
N ALA A 63 -1.99 -8.14 13.22
CA ALA A 63 -0.57 -7.78 13.21
C ALA A 63 0.38 -8.89 12.70
N PRO A 64 0.31 -10.15 13.22
CA PRO A 64 1.16 -11.23 12.70
C PRO A 64 0.91 -11.54 11.22
N PHE A 65 -0.35 -11.51 10.79
CA PHE A 65 -0.72 -11.68 9.39
C PHE A 65 -0.16 -10.56 8.53
N MET A 66 -0.39 -9.30 8.90
CA MET A 66 0.05 -8.12 8.16
C MET A 66 1.56 -8.08 7.99
N LYS A 67 2.33 -8.39 9.05
CA LYS A 67 3.79 -8.44 9.00
C LYS A 67 4.32 -9.53 8.06
N ALA A 68 3.67 -10.68 8.04
CA ALA A 68 4.04 -11.77 7.13
C ALA A 68 3.62 -11.48 5.68
N PHE A 69 2.44 -10.89 5.51
CA PHE A 69 1.88 -10.46 4.23
C PHE A 69 2.74 -9.39 3.58
N ASP A 70 3.05 -8.30 4.30
CA ASP A 70 3.89 -7.20 3.83
C ASP A 70 5.25 -7.68 3.35
N ARG A 71 5.93 -8.51 4.17
CA ARG A 71 7.22 -9.08 3.79
C ARG A 71 7.15 -9.86 2.48
N PHE A 72 6.16 -10.74 2.35
CA PHE A 72 5.99 -11.54 1.13
C PHE A 72 5.72 -10.65 -0.09
N VAL A 73 4.84 -9.66 0.05
CA VAL A 73 4.47 -8.78 -1.06
C VAL A 73 5.66 -7.92 -1.48
N LYS A 74 6.40 -7.31 -0.54
CA LYS A 74 7.63 -6.55 -0.83
C LYS A 74 8.63 -7.38 -1.64
N GLU A 75 8.97 -8.57 -1.15
CA GLU A 75 9.90 -9.47 -1.83
C GLU A 75 9.39 -9.88 -3.23
N TYR A 76 8.08 -10.05 -3.39
CA TYR A 76 7.47 -10.40 -4.66
C TYR A 76 7.52 -9.26 -5.67
N LEU A 77 7.13 -8.06 -5.25
CA LEU A 77 7.13 -6.86 -6.09
C LEU A 77 8.55 -6.44 -6.45
N GLU A 78 9.53 -6.61 -5.56
CA GLU A 78 10.93 -6.38 -5.89
C GLU A 78 11.42 -7.30 -7.03
N ALA A 79 10.98 -8.56 -7.02
CA ALA A 79 11.40 -9.56 -8.00
C ALA A 79 10.62 -9.49 -9.33
N TYR A 80 9.35 -9.09 -9.29
CA TYR A 80 8.42 -9.27 -10.40
C TYR A 80 7.50 -8.08 -10.69
N GLY A 81 7.41 -7.11 -9.77
CA GLY A 81 6.61 -5.91 -9.93
C GLY A 81 7.29 -4.90 -10.86
N ASP A 82 6.48 -4.00 -11.39
CA ASP A 82 6.94 -2.82 -12.11
C ASP A 82 7.13 -1.68 -11.11
N ARG A 83 8.30 -1.02 -11.15
CA ARG A 83 8.66 0.06 -10.22
C ARG A 83 7.91 1.35 -10.49
N GLU A 84 7.41 1.53 -11.71
CA GLU A 84 6.59 2.69 -12.09
C GLU A 84 5.10 2.47 -11.82
N THR A 85 4.73 1.25 -11.39
CA THR A 85 3.35 0.90 -11.07
C THR A 85 3.13 0.95 -9.56
N GLU A 86 2.11 1.71 -9.14
CA GLU A 86 1.57 1.65 -7.78
C GLU A 86 0.78 0.35 -7.57
N TYR A 87 0.99 -0.29 -6.42
CA TYR A 87 0.26 -1.48 -6.03
C TYR A 87 -0.44 -1.27 -4.68
N ASP A 88 -1.76 -1.40 -4.69
CA ASP A 88 -2.60 -1.23 -3.51
C ASP A 88 -3.19 -2.57 -3.07
N PHE A 89 -3.03 -2.90 -1.80
CA PHE A 89 -3.62 -4.08 -1.18
C PHE A 89 -4.58 -3.64 -0.08
N THR A 90 -5.87 -3.80 -0.30
CA THR A 90 -6.91 -3.54 0.70
C THR A 90 -7.22 -4.83 1.46
N ILE A 91 -6.85 -4.90 2.74
CA ILE A 91 -7.05 -6.07 3.60
C ILE A 91 -8.29 -5.87 4.46
N ASN A 92 -9.28 -6.74 4.30
CA ASN A 92 -10.55 -6.71 5.04
C ASN A 92 -10.75 -7.97 5.89
N ARG A 93 -11.47 -7.82 6.99
CA ARG A 93 -11.98 -8.90 7.84
C ARG A 93 -13.49 -8.75 8.00
N GLY A 94 -14.26 -9.51 7.21
CA GLY A 94 -15.72 -9.34 7.15
C GLY A 94 -16.10 -7.97 6.59
N ARG A 95 -16.59 -7.06 7.44
CA ARG A 95 -16.92 -5.66 7.08
C ARG A 95 -15.89 -4.64 7.62
N GLU A 96 -14.89 -5.12 8.34
CA GLU A 96 -13.85 -4.31 8.93
C GLU A 96 -12.70 -4.16 7.94
N LEU A 97 -12.31 -2.92 7.65
CA LEU A 97 -11.07 -2.63 6.95
C LEU A 97 -9.92 -2.73 7.97
N ILE A 98 -8.97 -3.62 7.71
CA ILE A 98 -7.83 -3.87 8.58
C ILE A 98 -6.69 -2.94 8.22
N ASN A 99 -6.34 -2.87 6.94
CA ASN A 99 -5.26 -2.03 6.45
C ASN A 99 -5.34 -1.84 4.93
N ILE A 100 -4.68 -0.81 4.43
CA ILE A 100 -4.31 -0.66 3.03
C ILE A 100 -2.79 -0.59 2.96
N LEU A 101 -2.17 -1.54 2.25
CA LEU A 101 -0.74 -1.50 1.99
C LEU A 101 -0.53 -1.00 0.57
N SER A 102 0.12 0.15 0.45
CA SER A 102 0.48 0.74 -0.83
C SER A 102 1.98 0.61 -1.07
N TYR A 103 2.35 0.23 -2.28
CA TYR A 103 3.73 0.07 -2.72
C TYR A 103 3.99 0.91 -3.96
N ASN A 104 5.19 1.50 -4.02
CA ASN A 104 5.59 2.48 -5.04
C ASN A 104 4.64 3.70 -5.10
N SER A 105 3.91 3.97 -4.02
CA SER A 105 2.93 5.04 -3.91
C SER A 105 3.34 6.03 -2.82
N ASP A 106 2.96 7.29 -2.99
CA ASP A 106 3.20 8.37 -2.03
C ASP A 106 2.08 8.47 -0.97
N ARG A 107 1.18 7.47 -0.90
CA ARG A 107 -0.05 7.45 -0.07
C ARG A 107 0.13 7.11 1.41
N GLY A 108 1.26 7.49 1.99
CA GLY A 108 1.48 7.33 3.42
C GLY A 108 2.78 7.97 3.88
N TYR A 109 2.84 8.24 5.18
CA TYR A 109 3.98 8.91 5.79
C TYR A 109 4.57 8.04 6.89
N LEU A 110 5.89 8.00 6.94
CA LEU A 110 6.64 7.38 8.02
C LEU A 110 7.08 8.49 8.97
N VAL A 111 6.69 8.39 10.24
CA VAL A 111 7.06 9.38 11.27
C VAL A 111 7.69 8.68 12.46
N GLU A 112 8.63 9.34 13.12
CA GLU A 112 9.30 8.84 14.32
C GLU A 112 8.79 9.60 15.53
N VAL A 113 8.17 8.93 16.50
CA VAL A 113 7.63 9.60 17.69
C VAL A 113 8.02 8.89 18.97
N THR A 114 8.00 9.63 20.08
CA THR A 114 8.15 9.03 21.43
C THR A 114 6.78 8.86 22.09
N MET A 115 6.26 7.62 22.08
CA MET A 115 5.02 7.28 22.78
C MET A 115 5.33 6.36 23.96
N SER A 116 4.68 6.60 25.11
CA SER A 116 4.83 5.77 26.30
C SER A 116 6.31 5.58 26.73
N GLY A 117 7.16 6.59 26.48
CA GLY A 117 8.59 6.60 26.82
C GLY A 117 9.50 5.79 25.88
N LYS A 118 9.00 5.33 24.73
CA LYS A 118 9.77 4.61 23.71
C LYS A 118 9.69 5.34 22.37
N SER A 119 10.82 5.44 21.68
CA SER A 119 10.86 5.82 20.27
C SER A 119 10.29 4.67 19.45
N GLN A 120 9.36 4.95 18.55
CA GLN A 120 8.82 3.99 17.60
C GLN A 120 8.49 4.68 16.28
N SER A 121 8.61 3.95 15.18
CA SER A 121 8.15 4.44 13.89
C SER A 121 6.66 4.19 13.77
N LEU A 122 5.93 5.18 13.25
CA LEU A 122 4.52 5.08 12.94
C LEU A 122 4.30 5.25 11.44
N PHE A 123 3.43 4.42 10.91
CA PHE A 123 2.94 4.50 9.53
C PHE A 123 1.58 5.19 9.54
N VAL A 124 1.50 6.36 8.91
CA VAL A 124 0.28 7.16 8.79
C VAL A 124 -0.24 7.00 7.36
N VAL A 125 -1.33 6.23 7.20
CA VAL A 125 -1.83 5.80 5.89
C VAL A 125 -3.16 6.46 5.60
N ASP A 126 -3.28 7.06 4.41
CA ASP A 126 -4.55 7.58 3.90
C ASP A 126 -5.41 6.41 3.43
N VAL A 127 -6.56 6.22 4.07
CA VAL A 127 -7.40 5.04 3.87
C VAL A 127 -8.48 5.28 2.81
N GLN A 128 -8.80 6.54 2.49
CA GLN A 128 -9.88 6.87 1.56
C GLN A 128 -9.51 7.88 0.47
N GLY A 129 -8.27 8.38 0.46
CA GLY A 129 -7.76 9.30 -0.55
C GLY A 129 -8.25 10.72 -0.34
N ALA A 130 -7.37 11.63 0.08
CA ALA A 130 -7.58 13.07 0.18
C ALA A 130 -8.85 13.48 0.95
N THR A 131 -9.30 12.65 1.89
CA THR A 131 -10.47 12.93 2.74
C THR A 131 -10.09 13.59 4.06
N GLY A 132 -8.81 13.50 4.43
CA GLY A 132 -8.33 13.94 5.74
C GLY A 132 -8.48 12.87 6.83
N ASP A 133 -8.86 11.63 6.48
CA ASP A 133 -8.99 10.51 7.41
C ASP A 133 -7.82 9.51 7.26
N TYR A 134 -7.06 9.33 8.34
CA TYR A 134 -5.86 8.50 8.35
C TYR A 134 -5.92 7.43 9.44
N THR A 135 -5.37 6.26 9.12
CA THR A 135 -5.10 5.22 10.12
C THR A 135 -3.61 5.21 10.46
N VAL A 136 -3.31 5.11 11.75
CA VAL A 136 -1.95 5.12 12.28
C VAL A 136 -1.60 3.74 12.81
N PHE A 137 -0.51 3.18 12.30
CA PHE A 137 0.02 1.87 12.69
C PHE A 137 1.40 1.99 13.32
N ASN A 138 1.77 1.06 14.20
CA ASN A 138 3.15 0.92 14.69
C ASN A 138 3.97 -0.04 13.80
N ASP A 139 5.25 -0.22 14.15
CA ASP A 139 6.20 -1.15 13.51
C ASP A 139 5.75 -2.62 13.46
N ASP A 140 4.83 -3.01 14.34
CA ASP A 140 4.25 -4.34 14.38
C ASP A 140 2.92 -4.44 13.62
N PHE A 141 2.53 -3.40 12.88
CA PHE A 141 1.27 -3.28 12.16
C PHE A 141 0.04 -3.35 13.06
N GLU A 142 0.18 -3.02 14.34
CA GLU A 142 -0.96 -2.82 15.24
C GLU A 142 -1.53 -1.42 15.02
N THR A 143 -2.85 -1.33 14.94
CA THR A 143 -3.55 -0.04 14.87
C THR A 143 -3.36 0.71 16.18
N VAL A 144 -2.62 1.81 16.13
CA VAL A 144 -2.42 2.74 17.25
C VAL A 144 -3.64 3.64 17.39
N GLY A 145 -4.26 4.02 16.28
CA GLY A 145 -5.48 4.82 16.26
C GLY A 145 -5.76 5.43 14.90
N TYR A 146 -6.62 6.44 14.90
CA TYR A 146 -7.00 7.20 13.72
C TYR A 146 -6.74 8.67 13.96
N MET A 147 -6.35 9.40 12.93
CA MET A 147 -6.28 10.85 12.95
C MET A 147 -7.11 11.42 11.80
N ASN A 148 -7.92 12.42 12.11
CA ASN A 148 -8.80 13.03 11.12
C ASN A 148 -8.65 14.55 11.17
N MET A 149 -8.81 15.22 10.03
CA MET A 149 -9.04 16.66 10.03
C MET A 149 -10.40 16.94 10.68
N ARG A 150 -10.43 17.87 11.63
CA ARG A 150 -11.66 18.31 12.29
C ARG A 150 -12.61 18.86 11.24
N ASP A 151 -13.87 18.44 11.30
CA ASP A 151 -14.96 19.11 10.61
C ASP A 151 -15.05 20.55 11.17
N THR A 152 -14.42 21.52 10.48
CA THR A 152 -14.73 22.92 10.72
C THR A 152 -16.18 23.10 10.30
N ASN A 153 -17.08 23.35 11.26
CA ASN A 153 -18.54 23.54 11.08
C ASN A 153 -18.94 24.69 10.12
N GLU A 154 -18.04 25.17 9.27
CA GLU A 154 -18.38 25.94 8.09
C GLU A 154 -18.78 24.97 6.99
N VAL A 155 -20.10 24.92 6.74
CA VAL A 155 -20.78 24.36 5.56
C VAL A 155 -19.81 23.85 4.48
N ARG A 156 -19.91 22.55 4.15
CA ARG A 156 -19.32 21.90 2.96
C ARG A 156 -19.85 22.47 1.63
N THR A 157 -19.90 23.79 1.50
CA THR A 157 -19.74 24.47 0.22
C THR A 157 -18.24 24.39 -0.06
N GLU A 158 -17.89 23.79 -1.19
CA GLU A 158 -16.53 23.64 -1.73
C GLU A 158 -15.50 24.52 -1.00
N PRO A 159 -14.53 23.90 -0.30
CA PRO A 159 -13.61 24.68 0.49
C PRO A 159 -12.83 25.65 -0.40
N ASP A 160 -13.10 26.95 -0.27
CA ASP A 160 -12.29 28.02 -0.85
C ASP A 160 -11.04 28.20 0.02
N TYR A 161 -10.10 27.26 -0.13
CA TYR A 161 -8.74 27.34 0.41
C TYR A 161 -7.83 28.04 -0.60
N GLY A 162 -8.25 29.22 -1.08
CA GLY A 162 -7.53 30.11 -2.00
C GLY A 162 -6.51 29.43 -2.90
N GLU A 163 -6.95 28.94 -4.06
CA GLU A 163 -6.24 28.40 -5.25
C GLU A 163 -4.97 27.52 -5.11
N ASP A 164 -4.23 27.48 -4.00
CA ASP A 164 -2.83 27.02 -3.96
C ASP A 164 -2.46 26.07 -2.80
N ARG A 165 -3.36 25.62 -1.91
CA ARG A 165 -2.99 24.64 -0.86
C ARG A 165 -3.69 23.28 -1.02
N PRO A 166 -2.94 22.18 -1.23
CA PRO A 166 -3.54 20.86 -1.36
C PRO A 166 -4.21 20.44 -0.04
N PHE A 167 -5.44 19.94 -0.15
CA PHE A 167 -6.11 19.24 0.95
C PHE A 167 -5.68 17.77 0.91
N PRO A 168 -5.33 17.15 2.06
CA PRO A 168 -5.42 17.66 3.43
C PRO A 168 -4.26 18.58 3.85
N ASN A 169 -4.55 19.51 4.77
CA ASN A 169 -3.58 20.53 5.21
C ASN A 169 -2.78 20.08 6.45
N PHE A 170 -1.53 19.69 6.24
CA PHE A 170 -0.58 19.33 7.30
C PHE A 170 0.21 20.52 7.87
N SER A 171 0.09 21.73 7.31
CA SER A 171 0.80 22.91 7.83
C SER A 171 0.25 23.45 9.15
N ASP A 172 -0.94 22.99 9.57
CA ASP A 172 -1.57 23.40 10.84
C ASP A 172 -2.09 22.20 11.63
N SER A 173 -1.30 21.76 12.62
CA SER A 173 -1.67 20.68 13.55
C SER A 173 -2.94 20.94 14.37
N SER A 174 -3.40 22.20 14.50
CA SER A 174 -4.62 22.53 15.24
C SER A 174 -5.90 22.07 14.53
N LEU A 175 -5.80 21.82 13.22
CA LEU A 175 -6.89 21.30 12.38
C LEU A 175 -7.10 19.80 12.56
N TRP A 176 -6.24 19.11 13.31
CA TRP A 176 -6.27 17.66 13.43
C TRP A 176 -6.84 17.21 14.78
N GLU A 177 -7.46 16.04 14.78
CA GLU A 177 -7.87 15.31 15.97
C GLU A 177 -7.46 13.85 15.89
N ALA A 178 -7.30 13.22 17.06
CA ALA A 178 -6.92 11.82 17.20
C ALA A 178 -8.05 11.04 17.87
N SER A 179 -8.23 9.78 17.49
CA SER A 179 -9.27 8.90 18.04
C SER A 179 -9.05 8.52 19.51
N ASN A 180 -7.84 8.69 20.05
CA ASN A 180 -7.50 8.36 21.42
C ASN A 180 -6.44 9.32 22.00
N MET A 181 -6.30 9.26 23.33
CA MET A 181 -5.41 10.15 24.09
C MET A 181 -3.93 9.88 23.82
N GLU A 182 -3.54 8.63 23.59
CA GLU A 182 -2.14 8.27 23.37
C GLU A 182 -1.62 8.91 22.08
N LEU A 183 -2.37 8.74 20.99
CA LEU A 183 -2.09 9.39 19.70
C LEU A 183 -2.24 10.91 19.82
N GLY A 184 -3.21 11.40 20.60
CA GLY A 184 -3.40 12.83 20.85
C GLY A 184 -2.19 13.52 21.48
N TYR A 185 -1.36 12.82 22.26
CA TYR A 185 -0.13 13.38 22.83
C TYR A 185 0.98 13.64 21.80
N VAL A 186 1.00 12.86 20.72
CA VAL A 186 2.03 12.93 19.67
C VAL A 186 1.49 13.50 18.35
N LEU A 187 0.20 13.78 18.25
CA LEU A 187 -0.46 14.23 17.01
C LEU A 187 0.22 15.44 16.37
N LYS A 188 0.64 16.41 17.19
CA LYS A 188 1.36 17.59 16.70
C LYS A 188 2.68 17.21 16.02
N GLU A 189 3.46 16.33 16.65
CA GLU A 189 4.75 15.86 16.14
C GLU A 189 4.56 15.07 14.83
N ILE A 190 3.51 14.24 14.75
CA ILE A 190 3.13 13.52 13.53
C ILE A 190 2.85 14.51 12.40
N VAL A 191 1.96 15.48 12.61
CA VAL A 191 1.56 16.45 11.58
C VAL A 191 2.74 17.30 11.12
N GLU A 192 3.60 17.76 12.03
CA GLU A 192 4.80 18.54 11.69
C GLU A 192 5.79 17.74 10.84
N GLN A 193 6.02 16.46 11.14
CA GLN A 193 6.89 15.61 10.33
C GLN A 193 6.31 15.33 8.93
N ILE A 194 4.99 15.14 8.83
CA ILE A 194 4.32 14.96 7.54
C ILE A 194 4.43 16.24 6.69
N SER A 195 4.20 17.41 7.30
CA SER A 195 4.37 18.69 6.61
C SER A 195 5.77 18.85 6.06
N ALA A 196 6.81 18.50 6.84
CA ALA A 196 8.19 18.56 6.39
C ALA A 196 8.48 17.60 5.22
N GLN A 197 7.93 16.39 5.24
CA GLN A 197 8.05 15.42 4.13
C GLN A 197 7.41 15.94 2.85
N LEU A 198 6.28 16.65 2.97
CA LEU A 198 5.61 17.28 1.83
C LEU A 198 6.44 18.45 1.25
N ASP A 199 6.99 19.31 2.12
CA ASP A 199 7.84 20.42 1.71
C ASP A 199 9.11 19.93 0.98
N GLU A 200 9.74 18.85 1.47
CA GLU A 200 10.92 18.23 0.82
C GLU A 200 10.59 17.58 -0.54
N GLY A 201 9.35 17.09 -0.72
CA GLY A 201 8.85 16.55 -1.99
C GLY A 201 8.66 17.61 -3.07
N GLU A 202 8.31 18.85 -2.68
CA GLU A 202 8.10 19.97 -3.60
C GLU A 202 9.41 20.62 -4.09
N GLU A 203 10.50 20.58 -3.29
CA GLU A 203 11.79 21.16 -3.67
C GLU A 203 12.56 20.39 -4.78
N ASN A 204 12.08 19.22 -5.20
CA ASN A 204 12.71 18.41 -6.27
C ASN A 204 12.22 18.72 -7.70
N PHE A 205 11.44 19.77 -7.90
CA PHE A 205 11.23 20.34 -9.23
C PHE A 205 12.26 21.45 -9.49
N PRO A 206 13.36 21.20 -10.21
CA PRO A 206 14.17 22.30 -10.72
C PRO A 206 13.25 23.10 -11.65
N GLY A 207 12.93 24.32 -11.22
CA GLY A 207 12.28 25.31 -12.06
C GLY A 207 12.95 25.32 -13.43
N GLN A 208 12.17 25.01 -14.46
CA GLN A 208 12.48 25.44 -15.82
C GLN A 208 12.30 26.96 -15.85
N ASP A 209 13.29 27.68 -15.30
CA ASP A 209 13.51 29.06 -15.67
C ASP A 209 14.18 29.07 -17.05
N ALA A 210 13.47 29.72 -17.98
CA ALA A 210 13.97 30.46 -19.12
C ALA A 210 14.73 29.72 -20.24
N ASP A 211 14.06 29.57 -21.39
CA ASP A 211 14.54 30.01 -22.71
C ASP A 211 13.34 29.97 -23.68
N GLY A 212 12.78 31.09 -24.13
CA GLY A 212 13.40 31.91 -25.17
C GLY A 212 12.82 31.54 -26.54
N LEU A 213 11.62 32.03 -26.89
CA LEU A 213 11.11 31.96 -28.26
C LEU A 213 11.14 33.37 -28.90
N PRO A 214 11.98 33.61 -29.93
CA PRO A 214 11.77 34.72 -30.83
C PRO A 214 10.71 34.32 -31.86
N GLY A 215 9.85 35.29 -32.20
CA GLY A 215 8.78 35.12 -33.17
C GLY A 215 9.27 34.85 -34.59
N HIS A 216 8.43 34.14 -35.33
CA HIS A 216 8.28 34.25 -36.77
C HIS A 216 6.80 34.12 -37.13
#